data_AF-A0A950EFL0-F1
#
_entry.id   AF-A0A950EFL0-F1
#
_cell.length_a   1.000
_cell.length_b   1.000
_cell.length_c   1.000
_cell.angle_alpha   90.00
_cell.angle_beta   90.00
_cell.angle_gamma   90.00
#
_symmetry.space_group_name_H-M   'P 1'
#
loop_
_entity.id
_entity.type
_entity.pdbx_description
1 polymer ?
#
loop_
_entity_poly.entity_id
_entity_poly.type
_entity_poly.pdbx_seq_one_letter_code
_entity_poly.pdbx_strand_id
1 'polypeptide(L)'
;AVGSGMLDAACPGNVFAAPPMDYVLECTKLMNSKKGVLHLINNYTGDRAAWDMARELAEAEDIKIGVVLVNDDVAVMNSAYTVGRRGVAGNFFVIKACGAAAAGGADLDELVKLGEKVVDVVRTMGVAISGCRPPGKDKPIFELAEGEMEMGVGIHGEKGRRRDKLPNADAVVDEMFDAVSKDLPFSSGDSVGLMINGLGGTPPSELFLLYRRAALRCKDAGLKVVRNYVGEYCTSLEMAGFSLTLIRLDEELTRLLDAPAEIAWRVF
;
A
#
# COMPACT_ATOMS: atom_id res chain seq x y z
N ALA A 1 -8.95 -7.41 3.34
CA ALA A 1 -7.84 -7.98 4.12
C ALA A 1 -8.24 -8.36 5.56
N VAL A 2 -9.52 -8.54 5.89
CA VAL A 2 -9.98 -8.88 7.26
C VAL A 2 -10.06 -10.40 7.41
N GLY A 3 -9.45 -10.91 8.49
CA GLY A 3 -9.41 -12.34 8.83
C GLY A 3 -8.09 -12.77 9.47
N SER A 4 -8.02 -14.04 9.90
CA SER A 4 -6.90 -14.57 10.69
C SER A 4 -5.55 -14.40 9.98
N GLY A 5 -4.53 -13.95 10.71
CA GLY A 5 -3.20 -13.66 10.17
C GLY A 5 -3.08 -12.35 9.37
N MET A 6 -4.15 -11.54 9.34
CA MET A 6 -4.22 -10.23 8.67
C MET A 6 -4.89 -9.20 9.62
N LEU A 7 -5.86 -8.39 9.16
CA LEU A 7 -6.57 -7.42 9.99
C LEU A 7 -7.68 -8.08 10.82
N ASP A 8 -7.86 -7.67 12.08
CA ASP A 8 -9.03 -8.01 12.89
C ASP A 8 -10.30 -7.31 12.39
N ALA A 9 -10.18 -6.05 11.97
CA ALA A 9 -11.26 -5.24 11.40
C ALA A 9 -10.75 -4.21 10.39
N ALA A 10 -11.68 -3.65 9.61
CA ALA A 10 -11.45 -2.48 8.76
C ALA A 10 -12.59 -1.49 8.97
N CYS A 11 -12.29 -0.18 8.94
CA CYS A 11 -13.28 0.89 9.09
C CYS A 11 -13.49 1.61 7.75
N PRO A 12 -14.48 1.21 6.93
CA PRO A 12 -14.70 1.81 5.62
C PRO A 12 -15.37 3.19 5.75
N GLY A 13 -14.82 4.19 5.04
CA GLY A 13 -15.49 5.46 4.77
C GLY A 13 -16.31 5.42 3.48
N ASN A 14 -16.76 6.60 3.03
CA ASN A 14 -17.31 6.76 1.69
C ASN A 14 -16.21 6.60 0.62
N VAL A 15 -16.59 6.46 -0.64
CA VAL A 15 -15.63 6.32 -1.75
C VAL A 15 -14.66 7.51 -1.76
N PHE A 16 -13.36 7.21 -1.60
CA PHE A 16 -12.25 8.18 -1.54
C PHE A 16 -12.39 9.23 -0.43
N ALA A 17 -13.02 8.87 0.68
CA ALA A 17 -13.09 9.69 1.87
C ALA A 17 -12.71 8.86 3.10
N ALA A 18 -11.97 9.48 4.01
CA ALA A 18 -11.68 8.89 5.31
C ALA A 18 -12.99 8.52 6.05
N PRO A 19 -12.98 7.46 6.88
CA PRO A 19 -14.13 7.13 7.70
C PRO A 19 -14.48 8.27 8.67
N PRO A 20 -15.76 8.45 9.02
CA PRO A 20 -16.15 9.30 10.13
C PRO A 20 -15.42 8.91 11.42
N MET A 21 -15.00 9.89 12.20
CA MET A 21 -14.20 9.67 13.42
C MET A 21 -14.92 8.78 14.43
N ASP A 22 -16.22 8.95 14.60
CA ASP A 22 -17.07 8.11 15.47
C ASP A 22 -17.07 6.64 15.04
N TYR A 23 -17.00 6.36 13.74
CA TYR A 23 -16.92 4.98 13.23
C TYR A 23 -15.55 4.36 13.55
N VAL A 24 -14.49 5.18 13.49
CA VAL A 24 -13.14 4.74 13.88
C VAL A 24 -13.12 4.44 15.38
N LEU A 25 -13.64 5.34 16.22
CA LEU A 25 -13.69 5.17 17.67
C LEU A 25 -14.45 3.89 18.07
N GLU A 26 -15.63 3.66 17.52
CA GLU A 26 -16.41 2.45 17.81
C GLU A 26 -15.73 1.18 17.30
N CYS A 27 -15.08 1.23 16.13
CA CYS A 27 -14.27 0.12 15.62
C CYS A 27 -13.11 -0.22 16.59
N THR A 28 -12.37 0.81 17.05
CA THR A 28 -11.29 0.66 18.03
C THR A 28 -11.80 0.06 19.34
N LYS A 29 -12.94 0.51 19.86
CA LYS A 29 -13.55 -0.04 21.08
C LYS A 29 -13.93 -1.51 20.92
N LEU A 30 -14.53 -1.87 19.79
CA LEU A 30 -14.92 -3.26 19.50
C LEU A 30 -13.70 -4.19 19.39
N MET A 31 -12.58 -3.69 18.86
CA MET A 31 -11.33 -4.46 18.71
C MET A 31 -10.42 -4.40 19.94
N ASN A 32 -10.79 -3.64 20.98
CA ASN A 32 -9.97 -3.51 22.17
C ASN A 32 -9.75 -4.86 22.86
N SER A 33 -8.49 -5.12 23.21
CA SER A 33 -8.06 -6.31 23.92
C SER A 33 -7.18 -5.93 25.10
N LYS A 34 -6.86 -6.91 25.96
CA LYS A 34 -5.90 -6.68 27.06
C LYS A 34 -4.51 -6.25 26.57
N LYS A 35 -4.18 -6.46 25.29
CA LYS A 35 -2.91 -6.07 24.68
C LYS A 35 -3.00 -4.71 23.96
N GLY A 36 -4.16 -4.07 23.91
CA GLY A 36 -4.41 -2.84 23.16
C GLY A 36 -4.84 -3.09 21.71
N VAL A 37 -4.80 -2.03 20.91
CA VAL A 37 -5.21 -2.00 19.49
C VAL A 37 -4.12 -1.34 18.65
N LEU A 38 -3.79 -1.93 17.50
CA LEU A 38 -2.87 -1.35 16.52
C LEU A 38 -3.65 -0.70 15.38
N HIS A 39 -3.47 0.61 15.19
CA HIS A 39 -3.97 1.32 14.02
C HIS A 39 -2.92 1.29 12.89
N LEU A 40 -3.31 0.75 11.74
CA LEU A 40 -2.51 0.80 10.50
C LEU A 40 -3.14 1.84 9.57
N ILE A 41 -2.46 2.96 9.35
CA ILE A 41 -3.04 4.13 8.70
C ILE A 41 -2.24 4.46 7.44
N ASN A 42 -2.90 4.58 6.28
CA ASN A 42 -2.25 5.13 5.09
C ASN A 42 -2.06 6.65 5.24
N ASN A 43 -0.91 7.20 4.85
CA ASN A 43 -0.60 8.62 5.04
C ASN A 43 -1.38 9.54 4.08
N TYR A 44 -2.64 9.80 4.43
CA TYR A 44 -3.46 10.88 3.89
C TYR A 44 -3.97 11.74 5.04
N THR A 45 -4.12 13.04 4.77
CA THR A 45 -4.47 14.05 5.79
C THR A 45 -5.84 13.76 6.41
N GLY A 46 -6.81 13.35 5.60
CA GLY A 46 -8.14 12.98 6.09
C GLY A 46 -8.12 11.76 7.00
N ASP A 47 -7.38 10.71 6.60
CA ASP A 47 -7.23 9.50 7.41
C ASP A 47 -6.52 9.83 8.73
N ARG A 48 -5.39 10.53 8.68
CA ARG A 48 -4.67 10.93 9.90
C ARG A 48 -5.54 11.71 10.86
N ALA A 49 -6.25 12.73 10.38
CA ALA A 49 -7.11 13.55 11.24
C ALA A 49 -8.20 12.70 11.91
N ALA A 50 -8.91 11.85 11.16
CA ALA A 50 -9.98 11.03 11.70
C ALA A 50 -9.46 10.03 12.75
N TRP A 51 -8.36 9.34 12.44
CA TRP A 51 -7.79 8.29 13.29
C TRP A 51 -7.03 8.86 14.50
N ASP A 52 -6.37 10.02 14.38
CA ASP A 52 -5.71 10.70 15.50
C ASP A 52 -6.75 11.18 16.53
N MET A 53 -7.85 11.79 16.08
CA MET A 53 -8.95 12.21 16.97
C MET A 53 -9.62 11.01 17.66
N ALA A 54 -9.89 9.93 16.92
CA ALA A 54 -10.48 8.72 17.50
C ALA A 54 -9.54 8.06 18.52
N ARG A 55 -8.23 8.06 18.24
CA ARG A 55 -7.21 7.59 19.19
C ARG A 55 -7.24 8.41 20.48
N GLU A 56 -7.23 9.74 20.41
CA GLU A 56 -7.25 10.60 21.60
C GLU A 56 -8.46 10.32 22.49
N LEU A 57 -9.64 10.11 21.88
CA LEU A 57 -10.86 9.77 22.62
C LEU A 57 -10.81 8.37 23.23
N ALA A 58 -10.26 7.39 22.50
CA ALA A 58 -10.12 6.02 23.01
C ALA A 58 -9.07 5.93 24.14
N GLU A 59 -7.95 6.65 24.04
CA GLU A 59 -6.94 6.75 25.09
C GLU A 59 -7.50 7.42 26.35
N ALA A 60 -8.41 8.39 26.21
CA ALA A 60 -9.15 8.98 27.33
C ALA A 60 -10.11 7.97 28.03
N GLU A 61 -10.42 6.85 27.38
CA GLU A 61 -11.15 5.70 27.93
C GLU A 61 -10.20 4.54 28.33
N ASP A 62 -8.92 4.84 28.58
CA ASP A 62 -7.87 3.90 29.01
C ASP A 62 -7.57 2.77 27.99
N ILE A 63 -7.88 2.96 26.71
CA ILE A 63 -7.53 2.02 25.65
C ILE A 63 -6.09 2.26 25.19
N LYS A 64 -5.22 1.25 25.31
CA LYS A 64 -3.85 1.32 24.80
C LYS A 64 -3.85 1.21 23.27
N ILE A 65 -3.31 2.21 22.57
CA ILE A 65 -3.28 2.25 21.11
C ILE A 65 -1.84 2.39 20.61
N GLY A 66 -1.47 1.57 19.63
CA GLY A 66 -0.27 1.73 18.81
C GLY A 66 -0.64 2.23 17.42
N VAL A 67 0.25 2.96 16.76
CA VAL A 67 -0.01 3.53 15.43
C VAL A 67 1.17 3.24 14.52
N VAL A 68 0.90 2.77 13.31
CA VAL A 68 1.87 2.71 12.21
C VAL A 68 1.31 3.48 11.02
N LEU A 69 2.08 4.46 10.55
CA LEU A 69 1.75 5.28 9.41
C LEU A 69 2.48 4.75 8.17
N VAL A 70 1.72 4.31 7.17
CA VAL A 70 2.25 3.81 5.90
C VAL A 70 2.45 4.96 4.92
N ASN A 71 3.66 5.14 4.43
CA ASN A 71 4.07 6.25 3.56
C ASN A 71 5.06 5.79 2.47
N ASP A 72 4.77 4.64 1.86
CA ASP A 72 5.63 3.89 0.95
C ASP A 72 5.76 4.49 -0.47
N ASP A 73 4.90 5.45 -0.85
CA ASP A 73 4.90 6.03 -2.18
C ASP A 73 6.08 6.98 -2.44
N VAL A 74 6.95 6.61 -3.39
CA VAL A 74 8.14 7.40 -3.76
C VAL A 74 7.86 8.49 -4.77
N ALA A 75 6.64 8.58 -5.32
CA ALA A 75 6.34 9.47 -6.42
C ALA A 75 6.48 10.95 -6.05
N VAL A 76 5.92 11.39 -4.93
CA VAL A 76 5.85 12.81 -4.56
C VAL A 76 6.08 13.02 -3.06
N MET A 77 6.79 14.12 -2.74
CA MET A 77 6.91 14.65 -1.38
C MET A 77 5.88 15.77 -1.22
N ASN A 78 4.84 15.52 -0.43
CA ASN A 78 3.62 16.32 -0.30
C ASN A 78 2.73 16.27 -1.55
N SER A 79 1.42 16.10 -1.34
CA SER A 79 0.41 16.03 -2.41
C SER A 79 -0.82 16.86 -2.02
N ALA A 80 -1.84 16.91 -2.90
CA ALA A 80 -3.09 17.61 -2.62
C ALA A 80 -3.78 17.17 -1.31
N TYR A 81 -3.55 15.92 -0.88
CA TYR A 81 -4.18 15.35 0.31
C TYR A 81 -3.18 14.82 1.34
N THR A 82 -1.87 15.02 1.18
CA THR A 82 -0.85 14.41 2.06
C THR A 82 0.30 15.38 2.37
N VAL A 83 0.71 15.40 3.63
CA VAL A 83 2.02 15.93 4.07
C VAL A 83 2.99 14.75 4.19
N GLY A 84 4.15 14.85 3.54
CA GLY A 84 5.07 13.73 3.34
C GLY A 84 4.66 12.83 2.17
N ARG A 85 5.02 11.55 2.22
CA ARG A 85 4.72 10.56 1.18
C ARG A 85 3.36 9.92 1.39
N ARG A 86 2.66 9.56 0.31
CA ARG A 86 1.38 8.84 0.39
C ARG A 86 1.59 7.40 0.86
N GLY A 87 0.58 6.83 1.49
CA GLY A 87 0.47 5.38 1.72
C GLY A 87 -0.31 4.73 0.59
N VAL A 88 0.23 3.70 -0.06
CA VAL A 88 -0.38 3.01 -1.21
C VAL A 88 -0.24 1.49 -1.04
N ALA A 89 -0.01 0.74 -2.13
CA ALA A 89 -0.03 -0.73 -2.14
C ALA A 89 0.98 -1.40 -1.18
N GLY A 90 2.03 -0.70 -0.72
CA GLY A 90 2.96 -1.22 0.29
C GLY A 90 2.31 -1.47 1.66
N ASN A 91 1.14 -0.87 1.92
CA ASN A 91 0.37 -1.13 3.15
C ASN A 91 0.00 -2.61 3.32
N PHE A 92 -0.12 -3.34 2.22
CA PHE A 92 -0.35 -4.77 2.18
C PHE A 92 0.68 -5.55 3.02
N PHE A 93 1.95 -5.18 2.90
CA PHE A 93 3.05 -5.84 3.62
C PHE A 93 3.03 -5.52 5.11
N VAL A 94 2.66 -4.30 5.49
CA VAL A 94 2.48 -3.90 6.89
C VAL A 94 1.35 -4.71 7.52
N ILE A 95 0.20 -4.79 6.84
CA ILE A 95 -0.95 -5.58 7.27
C ILE A 95 -0.55 -7.05 7.48
N LYS A 96 0.12 -7.65 6.49
CA LYS A 96 0.49 -9.07 6.57
C LYS A 96 1.50 -9.36 7.68
N ALA A 97 2.55 -8.55 7.78
CA ALA A 97 3.59 -8.76 8.77
C ALA A 97 3.04 -8.59 10.20
N CYS A 98 2.31 -7.50 10.46
CA CYS A 98 1.73 -7.23 11.76
C CYS A 98 0.63 -8.24 12.12
N GLY A 99 -0.25 -8.59 11.17
CA GLY A 99 -1.31 -9.59 11.40
C GLY A 99 -0.74 -10.98 11.73
N ALA A 100 0.31 -11.40 11.01
CA ALA A 100 1.00 -12.66 11.30
C ALA A 100 1.71 -12.64 12.67
N ALA A 101 2.37 -11.54 13.03
CA ALA A 101 3.03 -11.40 14.32
C ALA A 101 2.03 -11.34 15.48
N ALA A 102 0.90 -10.65 15.30
CA ALA A 102 -0.18 -10.57 16.28
C ALA A 102 -0.80 -11.94 16.53
N ALA A 103 -1.07 -12.72 15.46
CA ALA A 103 -1.52 -14.11 15.58
C ALA A 103 -0.49 -15.02 16.29
N GLY A 104 0.81 -14.71 16.13
CA GLY A 104 1.91 -15.35 16.87
C GLY A 104 2.05 -14.89 18.32
N GLY A 105 1.23 -13.95 18.78
CA GLY A 105 1.19 -13.48 20.16
C GLY A 105 2.10 -12.29 20.48
N ALA A 106 2.63 -11.58 19.48
CA ALA A 106 3.38 -10.34 19.69
C ALA A 106 2.55 -9.31 20.50
N ASP A 107 3.23 -8.47 21.29
CA ASP A 107 2.61 -7.35 21.98
C ASP A 107 2.52 -6.09 21.10
N LEU A 108 1.78 -5.09 21.56
CA LEU A 108 1.53 -3.88 20.78
C LEU A 108 2.80 -3.09 20.42
N ASP A 109 3.79 -3.05 21.33
CA ASP A 109 5.01 -2.28 21.11
C ASP A 109 5.92 -2.99 20.11
N GLU A 110 5.93 -4.33 20.13
CA GLU A 110 6.57 -5.17 19.10
C GLU A 110 5.92 -4.97 17.74
N LEU A 111 4.58 -4.90 17.68
CA LEU A 111 3.85 -4.69 16.42
C LEU A 111 4.08 -3.31 15.81
N VAL A 112 4.15 -2.25 16.63
CA VAL A 112 4.48 -0.89 16.14
C VAL A 112 5.87 -0.89 15.51
N LYS A 113 6.89 -1.41 16.22
CA LYS A 113 8.26 -1.49 15.70
C LYS A 113 8.37 -2.32 14.43
N LEU A 114 7.64 -3.44 14.36
CA LEU A 114 7.61 -4.28 13.17
C LEU A 114 6.97 -3.56 11.99
N GLY A 115 5.86 -2.85 12.21
CA GLY A 115 5.20 -2.08 11.15
C GLY A 115 6.09 -0.95 10.63
N GLU A 116 6.76 -0.21 11.53
CA GLU A 116 7.76 0.81 11.16
C GLU A 116 8.92 0.20 10.36
N LYS A 117 9.45 -0.96 10.80
CA LYS A 117 10.47 -1.71 10.07
C LYS A 117 10.03 -2.05 8.65
N VAL A 118 8.77 -2.48 8.47
CA VAL A 118 8.24 -2.78 7.13
C VAL A 118 8.16 -1.52 6.28
N VAL A 119 7.64 -0.42 6.83
CA VAL A 119 7.54 0.88 6.16
C VAL A 119 8.92 1.38 5.70
N ASP A 120 9.96 1.21 6.52
CA ASP A 120 11.32 1.62 6.19
C ASP A 120 11.92 0.86 5.00
N VAL A 121 11.44 -0.35 4.72
CA VAL A 121 12.01 -1.25 3.71
C VAL A 121 11.09 -1.55 2.53
N VAL A 122 9.94 -0.89 2.44
CA VAL A 122 8.97 -1.02 1.32
C VAL A 122 8.85 0.29 0.55
N ARG A 123 8.85 0.21 -0.79
CA ARG A 123 8.75 1.37 -1.69
C ARG A 123 7.82 1.05 -2.85
N THR A 124 6.97 2.01 -3.19
CA THR A 124 5.96 1.86 -4.25
C THR A 124 5.93 3.08 -5.17
N MET A 125 5.64 2.85 -6.45
CA MET A 125 5.26 3.91 -7.38
C MET A 125 4.13 3.44 -8.28
N GLY A 126 3.16 4.30 -8.57
CA GLY A 126 2.03 4.04 -9.46
C GLY A 126 2.12 4.78 -10.80
N VAL A 127 1.39 4.28 -11.81
CA VAL A 127 1.14 4.96 -13.09
C VAL A 127 -0.28 4.66 -13.54
N ALA A 128 -0.94 5.64 -14.17
CA ALA A 128 -2.25 5.47 -14.78
C ALA A 128 -2.25 5.92 -16.25
N ILE A 129 -3.07 5.25 -17.05
CA ILE A 129 -3.38 5.60 -18.44
C ILE A 129 -4.83 6.07 -18.60
N SER A 130 -5.66 5.91 -17.57
CA SER A 130 -6.97 6.56 -17.43
C SER A 130 -7.25 6.92 -15.98
N GLY A 131 -8.10 7.91 -15.72
CA GLY A 131 -8.66 8.14 -14.39
C GLY A 131 -9.81 7.17 -14.08
N CYS A 132 -10.32 7.23 -12.85
CA CYS A 132 -11.56 6.53 -12.48
C CYS A 132 -12.69 7.50 -12.13
N ARG A 133 -13.91 6.98 -12.07
CA ARG A 133 -15.15 7.71 -11.87
C ARG A 133 -15.83 7.25 -10.58
N PRO A 134 -15.67 8.01 -9.48
CA PRO A 134 -16.41 7.77 -8.26
C PRO A 134 -17.93 7.77 -8.51
N PRO A 135 -18.69 6.89 -7.84
CA PRO A 135 -20.15 6.91 -7.92
C PRO A 135 -20.71 8.30 -7.64
N GLY A 136 -21.68 8.74 -8.45
CA GLY A 136 -22.31 10.06 -8.33
C GLY A 136 -21.51 11.22 -8.96
N LYS A 137 -20.35 10.97 -9.58
CA LYS A 137 -19.66 11.96 -10.44
C LYS A 137 -20.05 11.74 -11.90
N ASP A 138 -20.14 12.82 -12.67
CA ASP A 138 -20.45 12.76 -14.11
C ASP A 138 -19.22 12.44 -14.97
N LYS A 139 -18.03 12.78 -14.47
CA LYS A 139 -16.75 12.64 -15.17
C LYS A 139 -15.72 11.94 -14.30
N PRO A 140 -14.66 11.36 -14.89
CA PRO A 140 -13.51 10.87 -14.14
C PRO A 140 -12.86 11.97 -13.29
N ILE A 141 -12.15 11.58 -12.23
CA ILE A 141 -11.41 12.48 -11.34
C ILE A 141 -10.27 13.22 -12.06
N PHE A 142 -9.74 12.63 -13.12
CA PHE A 142 -8.88 13.30 -14.10
C PHE A 142 -9.03 12.64 -15.47
N GLU A 143 -8.76 13.40 -16.53
CA GLU A 143 -8.73 12.93 -17.90
C GLU A 143 -7.30 12.99 -18.45
N LEU A 144 -6.97 12.02 -19.30
CA LEU A 144 -5.74 11.91 -20.09
C LEU A 144 -6.13 11.78 -21.56
N ALA A 145 -5.36 12.38 -22.46
CA ALA A 145 -5.58 12.16 -23.88
C ALA A 145 -5.17 10.73 -24.29
N GLU A 146 -5.65 10.28 -25.45
CA GLU A 146 -5.23 9.00 -26.00
C GLU A 146 -3.71 8.95 -26.18
N GLY A 147 -3.07 7.90 -25.67
CA GLY A 147 -1.62 7.75 -25.70
C GLY A 147 -0.87 8.59 -24.67
N GLU A 148 -1.55 9.09 -23.63
CA GLU A 148 -0.91 9.72 -22.47
C GLU A 148 -0.91 8.81 -21.23
N MET A 149 -0.03 9.12 -20.28
CA MET A 149 0.02 8.52 -18.95
C MET A 149 0.25 9.58 -17.87
N GLU A 150 -0.21 9.31 -16.65
CA GLU A 150 0.10 10.05 -15.42
C GLU A 150 1.09 9.23 -14.59
N MET A 151 2.37 9.60 -14.62
CA MET A 151 3.44 8.92 -13.91
C MET A 151 3.48 9.35 -12.44
N GLY A 152 3.44 8.39 -11.52
CA GLY A 152 3.41 8.64 -10.08
C GLY A 152 2.02 8.97 -9.53
N VAL A 153 0.94 8.50 -10.17
CA VAL A 153 -0.45 8.73 -9.71
C VAL A 153 -0.68 8.13 -8.31
N GLY A 154 -1.54 8.76 -7.51
CA GLY A 154 -2.03 8.22 -6.24
C GLY A 154 -3.28 7.34 -6.39
N ILE A 155 -3.73 6.71 -5.30
CA ILE A 155 -4.89 5.79 -5.31
C ILE A 155 -6.25 6.51 -5.26
N HIS A 156 -6.27 7.83 -5.13
CA HIS A 156 -7.47 8.67 -5.23
C HIS A 156 -7.39 9.60 -6.45
N GLY A 157 -6.54 9.26 -7.43
CA GLY A 157 -6.27 10.04 -8.63
C GLY A 157 -5.59 11.39 -8.40
N GLU A 158 -4.86 11.51 -7.29
CA GLU A 158 -3.97 12.65 -7.09
C GLU A 158 -2.94 12.72 -8.21
N LYS A 159 -2.67 13.96 -8.66
CA LYS A 159 -1.63 14.23 -9.65
C LYS A 159 -0.31 13.57 -9.25
N GLY A 160 0.34 12.97 -10.24
CA GLY A 160 1.63 12.35 -10.06
C GLY A 160 2.77 13.34 -10.24
N ARG A 161 3.93 12.80 -10.59
CA ARG A 161 5.14 13.59 -10.94
C ARG A 161 4.93 14.39 -12.21
N ARG A 162 4.34 13.75 -13.22
CA ARG A 162 4.12 14.35 -14.53
C ARG A 162 3.09 13.58 -15.35
N ARG A 163 2.53 14.28 -16.33
CA ARG A 163 1.89 13.69 -17.51
C ARG A 163 2.90 13.60 -18.63
N ASP A 164 2.84 12.52 -19.39
CA ASP A 164 3.73 12.29 -20.53
C ASP A 164 3.04 11.42 -21.59
N LYS A 165 3.63 11.34 -22.77
CA LYS A 165 3.24 10.33 -23.75
C LYS A 165 3.52 8.94 -23.20
N LEU A 166 2.60 8.01 -23.41
CA LEU A 166 2.74 6.61 -23.03
C LEU A 166 3.79 5.93 -23.94
N PRO A 167 4.98 5.56 -23.42
CA PRO A 167 5.92 4.75 -24.18
C PRO A 167 5.48 3.27 -24.14
N ASN A 168 6.33 2.37 -24.63
CA ASN A 168 6.07 0.94 -24.43
C ASN A 168 6.11 0.57 -22.93
N ALA A 169 5.46 -0.53 -22.58
CA ALA A 169 5.34 -1.00 -21.20
C ALA A 169 6.70 -1.23 -20.51
N ASP A 170 7.71 -1.71 -21.25
CA ASP A 170 9.03 -1.97 -20.70
C ASP A 170 9.69 -0.68 -20.20
N ALA A 171 9.57 0.42 -20.95
CA ALA A 171 10.10 1.73 -20.57
C ALA A 171 9.37 2.31 -19.34
N VAL A 172 8.06 2.11 -19.23
CA VAL A 172 7.28 2.54 -18.05
C VAL A 172 7.75 1.79 -16.80
N VAL A 173 7.84 0.45 -16.88
CA VAL A 173 8.35 -0.38 -15.78
C VAL A 173 9.77 0.00 -15.42
N ASP A 174 10.61 0.31 -16.41
CA ASP A 174 12.00 0.66 -16.17
C ASP A 174 12.16 1.92 -15.35
N GLU A 175 11.37 2.94 -15.65
CA GLU A 175 11.37 4.20 -14.92
C GLU A 175 10.84 4.01 -13.49
N MET A 176 9.73 3.28 -13.34
CA MET A 176 9.15 3.00 -12.03
C MET A 176 10.11 2.18 -11.15
N PHE A 177 10.74 1.15 -11.73
CA PHE A 177 11.75 0.36 -11.04
C PHE A 177 12.92 1.22 -10.58
N ASP A 178 13.42 2.12 -11.43
CA ASP A 178 14.50 3.04 -11.07
C ASP A 178 14.11 3.94 -9.90
N ALA A 179 12.89 4.48 -9.92
CA ALA A 179 12.40 5.33 -8.83
C ALA A 179 12.27 4.55 -7.51
N VAL A 180 11.74 3.34 -7.56
CA VAL A 180 11.50 2.48 -6.38
C VAL A 180 12.81 1.93 -5.82
N SER A 181 13.69 1.39 -6.67
CA SER A 181 14.94 0.74 -6.23
C SER A 181 15.99 1.72 -5.73
N LYS A 182 16.01 2.97 -6.22
CA LYS A 182 16.98 3.99 -5.77
C LYS A 182 16.60 4.65 -4.45
N ASP A 183 15.37 4.50 -3.97
CA ASP A 183 14.85 5.20 -2.78
C ASP A 183 15.17 4.51 -1.44
N LEU A 184 16.25 3.71 -1.41
CA LEU A 184 16.68 2.82 -0.32
C LEU A 184 15.58 1.82 0.11
N PRO A 185 15.93 0.68 0.73
CA PRO A 185 17.27 0.21 1.10
C PRO A 185 17.81 -0.91 0.19
N PHE A 186 17.55 -0.88 -1.12
CA PHE A 186 17.88 -1.99 -2.01
C PHE A 186 19.34 -1.98 -2.47
N SER A 187 20.03 -3.10 -2.26
CA SER A 187 21.41 -3.34 -2.70
C SER A 187 21.55 -4.68 -3.42
N SER A 188 22.53 -4.77 -4.31
CA SER A 188 22.84 -6.03 -5.00
C SER A 188 23.09 -7.16 -3.97
N GLY A 189 22.45 -8.31 -4.17
CA GLY A 189 22.49 -9.45 -3.26
C GLY A 189 21.27 -9.57 -2.34
N ASP A 190 20.49 -8.50 -2.16
CA ASP A 190 19.29 -8.50 -1.32
C ASP A 190 18.20 -9.45 -1.83
N SER A 191 17.50 -10.08 -0.89
CA SER A 191 16.23 -10.76 -1.15
C SER A 191 15.09 -9.75 -1.13
N VAL A 192 14.18 -9.83 -2.09
CA VAL A 192 13.04 -8.90 -2.21
C VAL A 192 11.73 -9.63 -2.48
N GLY A 193 10.64 -9.03 -2.01
CA GLY A 193 9.30 -9.25 -2.53
C GLY A 193 9.03 -8.25 -3.65
N LEU A 194 8.50 -8.72 -4.79
CA LEU A 194 8.11 -7.89 -5.92
C LEU A 194 6.61 -7.96 -6.13
N MET A 195 5.93 -6.82 -6.06
CA MET A 195 4.50 -6.71 -6.37
C MET A 195 4.27 -5.87 -7.63
N ILE A 196 3.46 -6.41 -8.53
CA ILE A 196 2.76 -5.66 -9.56
C ILE A 196 1.27 -5.65 -9.20
N ASN A 197 0.80 -4.48 -8.79
CA ASN A 197 -0.57 -4.25 -8.36
C ASN A 197 -1.35 -3.51 -9.45
N GLY A 198 -2.43 -4.08 -9.95
CA GLY A 198 -3.36 -3.39 -10.83
C GLY A 198 -4.18 -2.34 -10.07
N LEU A 199 -4.44 -1.20 -10.70
CA LEU A 199 -5.28 -0.14 -10.12
C LEU A 199 -6.79 -0.37 -10.37
N GLY A 200 -7.14 -1.50 -11.01
CA GLY A 200 -8.51 -2.03 -11.18
C GLY A 200 -8.96 -2.14 -12.64
N GLY A 201 -8.43 -1.29 -13.54
CA GLY A 201 -8.78 -1.29 -14.97
C GLY A 201 -7.79 -2.04 -15.86
N THR A 202 -6.74 -2.67 -15.32
CA THR A 202 -5.67 -3.31 -16.10
C THR A 202 -5.87 -4.84 -16.15
N PRO A 203 -5.97 -5.45 -17.34
CA PRO A 203 -6.16 -6.89 -17.48
C PRO A 203 -5.07 -7.73 -16.78
N PRO A 204 -5.41 -8.88 -16.17
CA PRO A 204 -4.42 -9.74 -15.52
C PRO A 204 -3.25 -10.16 -16.43
N SER A 205 -3.50 -10.40 -17.71
CA SER A 205 -2.45 -10.74 -18.69
C SER A 205 -1.41 -9.63 -18.85
N GLU A 206 -1.83 -8.36 -18.77
CA GLU A 206 -0.92 -7.22 -18.84
C GLU A 206 -0.10 -7.08 -17.55
N LEU A 207 -0.69 -7.34 -16.38
CA LEU A 207 0.05 -7.35 -15.11
C LEU A 207 1.21 -8.37 -15.13
N PHE A 208 1.03 -9.53 -15.75
CA PHE A 208 2.12 -10.51 -15.91
C PHE A 208 3.19 -10.08 -16.91
N LEU A 209 2.83 -9.32 -17.97
CA LEU A 209 3.79 -8.71 -18.88
C LEU A 209 4.66 -7.67 -18.15
N LEU A 210 4.04 -6.84 -17.33
CA LEU A 210 4.73 -5.84 -16.49
C LEU A 210 5.63 -6.52 -15.45
N TYR A 211 5.14 -7.58 -14.80
CA TYR A 211 5.93 -8.38 -13.86
C TYR A 211 7.16 -9.00 -14.52
N ARG A 212 7.03 -9.55 -15.73
CA ARG A 212 8.18 -10.08 -16.48
C ARG A 212 9.29 -9.04 -16.58
N ARG A 213 8.97 -7.80 -16.96
CA ARG A 213 9.99 -6.75 -17.09
C ARG A 213 10.58 -6.37 -15.73
N ALA A 214 9.73 -6.19 -14.71
CA ALA A 214 10.20 -5.83 -13.37
C ALA A 214 11.13 -6.90 -12.78
N ALA A 215 10.82 -8.19 -12.98
CA ALA A 215 11.66 -9.31 -12.54
C ALA A 215 13.03 -9.34 -13.27
N LEU A 216 13.07 -9.00 -14.57
CA LEU A 216 14.34 -8.85 -15.30
C LEU A 216 15.17 -7.69 -14.72
N ARG A 217 14.53 -6.56 -14.41
CA ARG A 217 15.20 -5.42 -13.77
C ARG A 217 15.73 -5.74 -12.37
N CYS A 218 14.99 -6.50 -11.57
CA CYS A 218 15.51 -7.04 -10.30
C CYS A 218 16.77 -7.87 -10.53
N LYS A 219 16.74 -8.81 -11.50
CA LYS A 219 17.89 -9.67 -11.81
C LYS A 219 19.11 -8.85 -12.26
N ASP A 220 18.92 -7.87 -13.14
CA ASP A 220 20.00 -7.02 -13.64
C ASP A 220 20.61 -6.15 -12.53
N ALA A 221 19.81 -5.73 -11.55
CA ALA A 221 20.26 -5.04 -10.34
C ALA A 221 20.88 -5.98 -9.28
N GLY A 222 20.85 -7.30 -9.50
CA GLY A 222 21.30 -8.31 -8.55
C GLY A 222 20.38 -8.54 -7.35
N LEU A 223 19.12 -8.11 -7.43
CA LEU A 223 18.08 -8.38 -6.44
C LEU A 223 17.47 -9.76 -6.67
N LYS A 224 17.31 -10.54 -5.60
CA LYS A 224 16.73 -11.89 -5.64
C LYS A 224 15.25 -11.81 -5.29
N VAL A 225 14.38 -11.93 -6.29
CA VAL A 225 12.94 -12.02 -6.05
C VAL A 225 12.63 -13.37 -5.41
N VAL A 226 12.31 -13.37 -4.11
CA VAL A 226 11.97 -14.59 -3.35
C VAL A 226 10.46 -14.72 -3.11
N ARG A 227 9.71 -13.63 -3.27
CA ARG A 227 8.24 -13.59 -3.25
C ARG A 227 7.71 -12.70 -4.35
N ASN A 228 6.59 -13.09 -4.96
CA ASN A 228 5.97 -12.34 -6.03
C ASN A 228 4.46 -12.19 -5.79
N TYR A 229 3.94 -11.02 -6.13
CA TYR A 229 2.54 -10.66 -5.98
C TYR A 229 2.09 -10.01 -7.29
N VAL A 230 1.13 -10.61 -7.99
CA VAL A 230 0.63 -10.09 -9.27
C VAL A 230 -0.88 -10.17 -9.24
N GLY A 231 -1.55 -9.02 -9.26
CA GLY A 231 -3.00 -8.95 -9.12
C GLY A 231 -3.47 -7.60 -8.60
N GLU A 232 -4.64 -7.58 -7.97
CA GLU A 232 -5.26 -6.36 -7.43
C GLU A 232 -5.27 -6.43 -5.91
N TYR A 233 -4.39 -5.67 -5.28
CA TYR A 233 -4.20 -5.63 -3.82
C TYR A 233 -4.61 -4.28 -3.22
N CYS A 234 -4.41 -3.18 -3.96
CA CYS A 234 -4.79 -1.82 -3.60
C CYS A 234 -5.21 -1.08 -4.89
N THR A 235 -6.51 -1.01 -5.14
CA THR A 235 -7.08 -0.48 -6.37
C THR A 235 -7.57 0.96 -6.22
N SER A 236 -7.90 1.59 -7.34
CA SER A 236 -8.53 2.90 -7.45
C SER A 236 -9.75 2.80 -8.37
N LEU A 237 -10.78 2.09 -7.92
CA LEU A 237 -11.99 1.78 -8.72
C LEU A 237 -11.60 1.14 -10.07
N GLU A 238 -12.08 1.67 -11.20
CA GLU A 238 -11.79 1.18 -12.56
C GLU A 238 -10.57 1.83 -13.22
N MET A 239 -9.70 2.50 -12.46
CA MET A 239 -8.50 3.18 -12.99
C MET A 239 -7.61 2.17 -13.74
N ALA A 240 -7.37 2.42 -15.03
CA ALA A 240 -6.43 1.62 -15.80
C ALA A 240 -5.00 2.10 -15.54
N GLY A 241 -4.17 1.21 -15.00
CA GLY A 241 -2.85 1.50 -14.49
C GLY A 241 -2.34 0.42 -13.54
N PHE A 242 -1.11 0.58 -13.10
CA PHE A 242 -0.51 -0.34 -12.14
C PHE A 242 0.44 0.38 -11.18
N SER A 243 0.78 -0.27 -10.08
CA SER A 243 1.90 0.11 -9.23
C SER A 243 2.92 -1.01 -9.13
N LEU A 244 4.18 -0.62 -9.00
CA LEU A 244 5.31 -1.49 -8.72
C LEU A 244 5.73 -1.25 -7.27
N THR A 245 5.76 -2.31 -6.48
CA THR A 245 6.26 -2.28 -5.10
C THR A 245 7.44 -3.23 -4.94
N LEU A 246 8.49 -2.78 -4.27
CA LEU A 246 9.56 -3.62 -3.75
C LEU A 246 9.56 -3.57 -2.23
N ILE A 247 9.74 -4.72 -1.60
CA ILE A 247 10.03 -4.86 -0.17
C ILE A 247 11.33 -5.63 0.02
N ARG A 248 12.28 -5.11 0.81
CA ARG A 248 13.49 -5.87 1.17
C ARG A 248 13.15 -6.88 2.27
N LEU A 249 13.59 -8.12 2.09
CA LEU A 249 13.25 -9.23 2.97
C LEU A 249 14.48 -9.75 3.71
N ASP A 250 14.41 -9.72 5.03
CA ASP A 250 15.25 -10.52 5.91
C ASP A 250 14.53 -11.83 6.31
N GLU A 251 15.16 -12.64 7.16
CA GLU A 251 14.60 -13.91 7.61
C GLU A 251 13.26 -13.74 8.36
N GLU A 252 13.14 -12.69 9.18
CA GLU A 252 11.94 -12.41 9.95
C GLU A 252 10.77 -12.04 9.04
N LEU A 253 10.96 -11.06 8.15
CA LEU A 253 9.92 -10.62 7.23
C LEU A 253 9.53 -11.73 6.26
N THR A 254 10.50 -12.51 5.77
CA THR A 254 10.20 -13.68 4.92
C THR A 254 9.27 -14.66 5.63
N ARG A 255 9.59 -15.03 6.88
CA ARG A 255 8.78 -15.94 7.69
C ARG A 255 7.38 -15.38 7.96
N LEU A 256 7.26 -14.09 8.25
CA LEU A 256 5.97 -13.45 8.53
C LEU A 256 5.08 -13.38 7.28
N LEU A 257 5.65 -13.09 6.11
CA LEU A 257 4.90 -13.12 4.85
C LEU A 257 4.45 -14.53 4.48
N ASP A 258 5.20 -15.57 4.86
CA ASP A 258 4.87 -16.98 4.63
C ASP A 258 3.86 -17.56 5.62
N ALA A 259 3.67 -16.91 6.76
CA ALA A 259 2.73 -17.40 7.77
C ALA A 259 1.31 -17.51 7.19
N PRO A 260 0.50 -18.49 7.61
CA PRO A 260 -0.87 -18.65 7.12
C PRO A 260 -1.72 -17.37 7.30
N ALA A 261 -2.64 -17.15 6.38
CA ALA A 261 -3.66 -16.13 6.48
C ALA A 261 -4.99 -16.64 5.92
N GLU A 262 -6.09 -16.37 6.61
CA GLU A 262 -7.44 -16.77 6.22
C GLU A 262 -8.29 -15.52 6.01
N ILE A 263 -8.38 -15.08 4.77
CA ILE A 263 -9.17 -13.93 4.34
C ILE A 263 -10.01 -14.30 3.12
N ALA A 264 -11.07 -13.55 2.84
CA ALA A 264 -12.00 -13.82 1.74
C ALA A 264 -11.36 -13.78 0.34
N TRP A 265 -10.15 -13.23 0.21
CA TRP A 265 -9.43 -13.11 -1.05
C TRP A 265 -8.15 -13.95 -1.03
N ARG A 266 -7.89 -14.71 -2.10
CA ARG A 266 -6.65 -15.50 -2.19
C ARG A 266 -5.49 -14.57 -2.57
N VAL A 267 -4.70 -14.22 -1.57
CA VAL A 267 -3.60 -13.25 -1.69
C VAL A 267 -2.22 -13.94 -1.80
N PHE A 268 -2.06 -15.10 -1.17
CA PHE A 268 -0.81 -15.84 -0.98
C PHE A 268 -0.82 -17.19 -1.72
#